data_AF-A0A175YD08-F1
#
_entry.id   AF-A0A175YD08-F1
#
_cell.length_a   1.000
_cell.length_b   1.000
_cell.length_c   1.000
_cell.angle_alpha   90.00
_cell.angle_beta   90.00
_cell.angle_gamma   90.00
#
_symmetry.space_group_name_H-M   'P 1'
#
loop_
_entity.id
_entity.type
_entity.pdbx_description
1 polymer ?
#
loop_
_entity_poly.entity_id
_entity_poly.type
_entity_poly.pdbx_seq_one_letter_code
_entity_poly.pdbx_strand_id
1 'polypeptide(L)'
;MWQQMSHNAEIVGMNFIFADALQFENLLSEGETYDVQRIFVRRYPDMQIFICFESDIYIQLNHMTEIFVTEGVDIIPAQVFDFTALSGLMEAATENRYLIDVVGILQQVGPITEFTNRRNQQQSSIHFTITDMHDSAQVVLHNDLAHTFHTEIQNAVRHPIIVIIASCRVHLDRGSLTTRLFSCLYTFAMLKY
;
A
#
# COMPACT_ATOMS: atom_id res chain seq x y z
N MET A 1 7.85 19.19 19.84
CA MET A 1 7.28 19.44 21.18
C MET A 1 5.79 19.57 20.97
N TRP A 2 5.02 18.49 21.19
CA TRP A 2 3.58 18.51 20.94
C TRP A 2 2.90 19.43 21.95
N GLN A 3 2.20 20.46 21.45
CA GLN A 3 1.28 21.24 22.28
C GLN A 3 0.10 20.35 22.66
N GLN A 4 -0.28 20.41 23.93
CA GLN A 4 -1.46 19.78 24.51
C GLN A 4 -2.66 19.95 23.57
N MET A 5 -3.23 18.84 23.10
CA MET A 5 -4.51 18.86 22.38
C MET A 5 -5.54 19.52 23.30
N SER A 6 -5.93 20.74 22.98
CA SER A 6 -6.94 21.48 23.74
C SER A 6 -8.31 20.83 23.51
N HIS A 7 -9.20 21.01 24.47
CA HIS A 7 -10.55 20.43 24.55
C HIS A 7 -11.50 20.78 23.37
N ASN A 8 -11.02 21.52 22.38
CA ASN A 8 -11.71 21.79 21.12
C ASN A 8 -11.25 20.74 20.12
N ALA A 9 -12.06 19.71 19.94
CA ALA A 9 -11.83 18.62 19.00
C ALA A 9 -11.77 19.14 17.56
N GLU A 10 -10.59 19.58 17.12
CA GLU A 10 -10.25 19.54 15.71
C GLU A 10 -10.22 18.06 15.31
N ILE A 11 -11.14 17.66 14.43
CA ILE A 11 -11.07 16.38 13.75
C ILE A 11 -9.85 16.46 12.84
N VAL A 12 -8.71 16.01 13.35
CA VAL A 12 -7.51 15.81 12.52
C VAL A 12 -7.68 14.45 11.87
N GLY A 13 -8.06 14.44 10.59
CA GLY A 13 -7.96 13.23 9.78
C GLY A 13 -6.50 12.80 9.72
N MET A 14 -6.17 11.65 10.29
CA MET A 14 -4.83 11.09 10.32
C MET A 14 -4.87 9.68 9.73
N ASN A 15 -3.98 9.40 8.78
CA ASN A 15 -3.88 8.08 8.15
C ASN A 15 -3.06 7.16 9.05
N PHE A 16 -3.59 5.98 9.36
CA PHE A 16 -2.92 5.00 10.21
C PHE A 16 -2.97 3.60 9.62
N ILE A 17 -1.91 2.83 9.87
CA ILE A 17 -1.87 1.39 9.62
C ILE A 17 -2.29 0.68 10.91
N PHE A 18 -3.18 -0.30 10.81
CA PHE A 18 -3.45 -1.20 11.92
C PHE A 18 -2.40 -2.32 11.94
N ALA A 19 -1.51 -2.29 12.93
CA ALA A 19 -0.67 -3.44 13.25
C ALA A 19 -1.50 -4.47 14.07
N ASP A 20 -1.32 -5.76 13.79
CA ASP A 20 -2.00 -6.89 14.47
C ASP A 20 -3.54 -6.94 14.32
N ALA A 21 -4.05 -6.64 13.11
CA ALA A 21 -5.49 -6.66 12.83
C ALA A 21 -6.11 -8.06 12.62
N LEU A 22 -5.34 -9.17 12.71
CA LEU A 22 -5.82 -10.53 12.42
C LEU A 22 -7.11 -10.91 13.17
N GLN A 23 -7.27 -10.46 14.41
CA GLN A 23 -8.47 -10.72 15.22
C GLN A 23 -9.69 -9.87 14.82
N PHE A 24 -9.48 -8.85 13.98
CA PHE A 24 -10.50 -7.90 13.51
C PHE A 24 -10.71 -7.97 12.00
N GLU A 25 -10.07 -8.89 11.27
CA GLU A 25 -10.18 -9.00 9.81
C GLU A 25 -11.63 -9.16 9.33
N ASN A 26 -12.47 -9.87 10.10
CA ASN A 26 -13.89 -10.05 9.77
C ASN A 26 -14.79 -8.85 10.15
N LEU A 27 -14.23 -7.83 10.81
CA LEU A 27 -14.95 -6.64 11.29
C LEU A 27 -14.66 -5.39 10.44
N LEU A 28 -13.59 -5.43 9.65
CA LEU A 28 -13.15 -4.34 8.79
C LEU A 28 -13.37 -4.72 7.32
N SER A 29 -13.89 -3.77 6.56
CA SER A 29 -14.12 -3.88 5.12
C SER A 29 -13.59 -2.62 4.45
N GLU A 30 -12.93 -2.80 3.31
CA GLU A 30 -12.39 -1.69 2.53
C GLU A 30 -13.52 -0.77 2.05
N GLY A 31 -13.32 0.55 2.13
CA GLY A 31 -14.29 1.56 1.71
C GLY A 31 -15.30 1.98 2.80
N GLU A 32 -15.36 1.25 3.92
CA GLU A 32 -16.25 1.57 5.03
C GLU A 32 -15.58 2.51 6.04
N THR A 33 -16.41 3.28 6.77
CA THR A 33 -15.93 4.17 7.84
C THR A 33 -16.25 3.59 9.21
N TYR A 34 -15.32 3.70 10.14
CA TYR A 34 -15.42 3.11 11.48
C TYR A 34 -15.13 4.13 12.58
N ASP A 35 -15.93 4.08 13.65
CA ASP A 35 -15.53 4.61 14.95
C ASP A 35 -14.75 3.51 15.69
N VAL A 36 -13.49 3.78 15.99
CA VAL A 36 -12.58 2.83 16.62
C VAL A 36 -12.18 3.36 17.99
N GLN A 37 -12.57 2.62 19.03
CA GLN A 37 -12.41 3.03 20.41
C GLN A 37 -11.42 2.12 21.16
N ARG A 38 -10.88 2.62 22.28
CA ARG A 38 -9.96 1.90 23.19
C ARG A 38 -8.71 1.37 22.47
N ILE A 39 -8.09 2.23 21.68
CA ILE A 39 -6.85 1.97 20.96
C ILE A 39 -5.61 2.33 21.79
N PHE A 40 -4.46 1.79 21.42
CA PHE A 40 -3.17 2.33 21.86
C PHE A 40 -2.53 3.14 20.75
N VAL A 41 -2.04 4.33 21.11
CA VAL A 41 -1.14 5.11 20.24
C VAL A 41 0.29 4.82 20.69
N ARG A 42 1.11 4.31 19.78
CA ARG A 42 2.50 3.88 20.05
C ARG A 42 3.46 4.65 19.17
N ARG A 43 4.70 4.82 19.61
CA ARG A 43 5.78 5.33 18.75
C ARG A 43 6.41 4.17 18.00
N TYR A 44 6.79 4.41 16.75
CA TYR A 44 7.63 3.45 16.03
C TYR A 44 9.00 3.32 16.73
N PRO A 45 9.56 2.11 16.87
CA PRO A 45 10.95 1.93 17.27
C PRO A 45 11.90 2.63 16.30
N ASP A 46 13.04 3.13 16.79
CA ASP A 46 14.00 3.89 15.96
C ASP A 46 14.51 3.10 14.73
N MET A 47 14.56 1.76 14.85
CA MET A 47 15.00 0.83 13.80
C MET A 47 13.85 0.28 12.95
N GLN A 48 12.63 0.80 13.10
CA GLN A 48 11.51 0.36 12.27
C GLN A 48 11.75 0.74 10.81
N ILE A 49 11.44 -0.21 9.93
CA ILE A 49 11.50 -0.09 8.48
C ILE A 49 10.12 -0.42 7.88
N PHE A 50 9.92 -0.03 6.62
CA PHE A 50 8.68 -0.24 5.86
C PHE A 50 7.45 0.42 6.50
N ILE A 51 7.60 1.66 6.95
CA ILE A 51 6.50 2.48 7.44
C ILE A 51 5.76 3.09 6.23
N CYS A 52 4.43 2.94 6.13
CA CYS A 52 3.67 3.46 4.97
C CYS A 52 3.48 4.98 4.98
N PHE A 53 3.54 5.64 6.14
CA PHE A 53 3.33 7.08 6.27
C PHE A 53 4.41 7.70 7.13
N GLU A 54 4.86 8.90 6.78
CA GLU A 54 5.81 9.66 7.58
C GLU A 54 5.16 10.13 8.89
N SER A 55 5.19 9.26 9.90
CA SER A 55 4.64 9.50 11.24
C SER A 55 5.58 8.89 12.28
N ASP A 56 5.69 9.54 13.43
CA ASP A 56 6.43 8.99 14.58
C ASP A 56 5.58 8.00 15.40
N ILE A 57 4.27 7.89 15.10
CA ILE A 57 3.30 7.07 15.82
C ILE A 57 2.46 6.16 14.91
N TYR A 58 1.95 5.07 15.49
CA TYR A 58 0.97 4.18 14.90
C TYR A 58 -0.13 3.79 15.90
N ILE A 59 -1.26 3.34 15.35
CA ILE A 59 -2.36 2.78 16.13
C ILE A 59 -2.15 1.28 16.28
N GLN A 60 -2.15 0.81 17.52
CA GLN A 60 -2.14 -0.60 17.87
C GLN A 60 -3.51 -1.00 18.41
N LEU A 61 -4.16 -1.94 17.73
CA LEU A 61 -5.38 -2.57 18.22
C LEU A 61 -5.04 -3.58 19.32
N ASN A 62 -5.96 -3.77 20.25
CA ASN A 62 -5.78 -4.69 21.38
C ASN A 62 -7.10 -5.42 21.70
N HIS A 63 -7.05 -6.35 22.63
CA HIS A 63 -8.22 -7.16 23.01
C HIS A 63 -9.40 -6.37 23.60
N MET A 64 -9.22 -5.11 23.99
CA MET A 64 -10.28 -4.20 24.45
C MET A 64 -10.75 -3.24 23.36
N THR A 65 -10.15 -3.25 22.17
CA THR A 65 -10.57 -2.39 21.06
C THR A 65 -12.00 -2.72 20.64
N GLU A 66 -12.81 -1.67 20.48
CA GLU A 66 -14.18 -1.76 19.98
C GLU A 66 -14.25 -1.03 18.63
N ILE A 67 -14.92 -1.66 17.66
CA ILE A 67 -15.06 -1.17 16.28
C ILE A 67 -16.55 -1.07 15.96
N PHE A 68 -17.00 0.11 15.56
CA PHE A 68 -18.38 0.38 15.18
C PHE A 68 -18.43 0.94 13.77
N VAL A 69 -19.27 0.37 12.90
CA VAL A 69 -19.54 0.97 11.59
C VAL A 69 -20.23 2.31 11.81
N THR A 70 -19.78 3.34 11.11
CA THR A 70 -20.44 4.65 11.09
C THR A 70 -20.78 5.04 9.66
N GLU A 71 -21.96 5.62 9.48
CA GLU A 71 -22.36 6.16 8.18
C GLU A 71 -21.76 7.56 7.96
N GLY A 72 -21.40 7.86 6.71
CA GLY A 72 -21.42 9.22 6.18
C GLY A 72 -20.50 10.23 6.86
N VAL A 73 -19.20 9.98 6.88
CA VAL A 73 -18.23 11.07 7.08
C VAL A 73 -17.80 11.58 5.71
N ASP A 74 -18.48 12.61 5.18
CA ASP A 74 -18.19 13.24 3.88
C ASP A 74 -16.78 13.89 3.79
N ILE A 75 -16.02 13.87 4.90
CA ILE A 75 -14.76 14.59 5.08
C ILE A 75 -13.55 13.65 4.97
N ILE A 76 -13.75 12.32 5.00
CA ILE A 76 -12.64 11.36 4.90
C ILE A 76 -12.42 11.01 3.42
N PRO A 77 -11.24 11.31 2.85
CA PRO A 77 -10.92 10.88 1.49
C PRO A 77 -10.95 9.35 1.39
N ALA A 78 -11.59 8.81 0.36
CA ALA A 78 -11.68 7.37 0.14
C ALA A 78 -10.31 6.71 -0.05
N GLN A 79 -9.38 7.43 -0.67
CA GLN A 79 -8.00 6.98 -0.90
C GLN A 79 -7.06 8.17 -0.72
N VAL A 80 -5.94 7.94 -0.06
CA VAL A 80 -4.86 8.92 0.08
C VAL A 80 -3.58 8.25 -0.39
N PHE A 81 -2.89 8.88 -1.33
CA PHE A 81 -1.61 8.42 -1.87
C PHE A 81 -0.54 9.49 -1.71
N ASP A 82 0.67 9.06 -1.36
CA ASP A 82 1.86 9.90 -1.35
C ASP A 82 2.83 9.43 -2.45
N PHE A 83 2.60 9.96 -3.66
CA PHE A 83 3.28 9.46 -4.86
C PHE A 83 4.75 9.88 -4.92
N THR A 84 5.62 8.88 -4.96
CA THR A 84 7.01 9.00 -5.38
C THR A 84 7.10 8.90 -6.91
N ALA A 85 7.77 9.87 -7.54
CA ALA A 85 8.03 9.83 -8.98
C ALA A 85 8.95 8.66 -9.35
N LEU A 86 8.83 8.10 -10.57
CA LEU A 86 9.64 6.94 -10.97
C LEU A 86 11.14 7.25 -11.01
N SER A 87 11.52 8.52 -11.24
CA SER A 87 12.90 9.00 -11.14
C SER A 87 13.48 8.92 -9.70
N GLY A 88 12.63 8.97 -8.67
CA GLY A 88 13.01 8.89 -7.26
C GLY A 88 13.21 7.47 -6.73
N LEU A 89 12.97 6.44 -7.54
CA LEU A 89 13.03 5.04 -7.10
C LEU A 89 14.41 4.60 -6.59
N MET A 90 15.49 5.18 -7.11
CA MET A 90 16.84 4.85 -6.63
C MET A 90 17.04 5.30 -5.18
N GLU A 91 16.56 6.49 -4.83
CA GLU A 91 16.62 7.02 -3.47
C GLU A 91 15.77 6.15 -2.53
N ALA A 92 14.53 5.87 -2.92
CA ALA A 92 13.63 4.99 -2.16
C ALA A 92 14.17 3.56 -1.96
N ALA A 93 14.93 3.02 -2.92
CA ALA A 93 15.58 1.71 -2.76
C ALA A 93 16.69 1.72 -1.70
N THR A 94 17.36 2.85 -1.51
CA THR A 94 18.40 3.03 -0.50
C THR A 94 17.80 3.34 0.87
N GLU A 95 16.77 4.19 0.92
CA GLU A 95 16.04 4.55 2.11
C GLU A 95 14.95 3.50 2.43
N ASN A 96 15.35 2.37 3.02
CA ASN A 96 14.43 1.28 3.37
C ASN A 96 13.47 1.63 4.54
N ARG A 97 13.44 2.88 5.01
CA ARG A 97 12.64 3.31 6.17
C ARG A 97 11.15 3.36 5.84
N TYR A 98 10.80 3.89 4.67
CA TYR A 98 9.42 4.10 4.24
C TYR A 98 9.04 3.20 3.06
N LEU A 99 7.76 2.84 2.98
CA LEU A 99 7.16 2.33 1.75
C LEU A 99 6.70 3.53 0.91
N ILE A 100 6.61 3.34 -0.40
CA ILE A 100 6.24 4.42 -1.32
C ILE A 100 4.98 4.08 -2.11
N ASP A 101 4.26 5.10 -2.54
CA ASP A 101 3.21 4.96 -3.54
C ASP A 101 3.75 5.38 -4.92
N VAL A 102 3.40 4.66 -5.98
CA VAL A 102 3.80 5.02 -7.35
C VAL A 102 2.61 4.94 -8.30
N VAL A 103 2.65 5.73 -9.35
CA VAL A 103 1.66 5.72 -10.42
C VAL A 103 2.35 5.72 -11.78
N GLY A 104 1.79 4.98 -12.73
CA GLY A 104 2.30 4.98 -14.10
C GLY A 104 1.37 4.31 -15.09
N ILE A 105 1.66 4.51 -16.37
CA ILE A 105 0.98 3.88 -17.49
C ILE A 105 1.56 2.48 -17.71
N LEU A 106 0.68 1.48 -17.75
CA LEU A 106 1.03 0.09 -18.05
C LEU A 106 1.54 -0.03 -19.49
N GLN A 107 2.70 -0.65 -19.68
CA GLN A 107 3.27 -0.89 -21.01
C GLN A 107 3.34 -2.38 -21.36
N GLN A 108 4.21 -3.12 -20.68
CA GLN A 108 4.51 -4.52 -20.98
C GLN A 108 4.04 -5.39 -19.83
N VAL A 109 3.31 -6.46 -20.12
CA VAL A 109 2.84 -7.43 -19.12
C VAL A 109 3.34 -8.81 -19.52
N GLY A 110 4.08 -9.45 -18.63
CA GLY A 110 4.50 -10.84 -18.78
C GLY A 110 3.39 -11.82 -18.39
N PRO A 111 3.56 -13.12 -18.68
CA PRO A 111 2.66 -14.16 -18.19
C PRO A 111 2.80 -14.33 -16.67
N ILE A 112 1.81 -14.97 -16.05
CA ILE A 112 1.98 -15.52 -14.70
C ILE A 112 3.01 -16.66 -14.77
N THR A 113 3.98 -16.63 -13.87
CA THR A 113 5.02 -17.63 -13.71
C THR A 113 4.93 -18.30 -12.35
N GLU A 114 4.96 -19.63 -12.34
CA GLU A 114 5.01 -20.46 -11.12
C GLU A 114 6.45 -20.76 -10.73
N PHE A 115 6.77 -20.68 -9.44
CA PHE A 115 8.09 -21.03 -8.92
C PHE A 115 8.02 -21.54 -7.48
N THR A 116 9.02 -22.30 -7.06
CA THR A 116 9.18 -22.71 -5.66
C THR A 116 10.20 -21.81 -4.98
N ASN A 117 9.82 -21.16 -3.88
CA ASN A 117 10.71 -20.30 -3.12
C ASN A 117 11.74 -21.11 -2.30
N ARG A 118 12.71 -20.42 -1.67
CA ARG A 118 13.74 -21.06 -0.82
C ARG A 118 13.19 -21.81 0.40
N ARG A 119 11.92 -21.61 0.75
CA ARG A 119 11.20 -22.28 1.84
C ARG A 119 10.38 -23.47 1.35
N ASN A 120 10.59 -23.94 0.11
CA ASN A 120 9.82 -25.00 -0.54
C ASN A 120 8.31 -24.70 -0.65
N GLN A 121 7.94 -23.42 -0.72
CA GLN A 121 6.55 -23.02 -0.93
C GLN A 121 6.36 -22.69 -2.42
N GLN A 122 5.28 -23.22 -2.98
CA GLN A 122 4.82 -22.82 -4.31
C GLN A 122 4.39 -21.34 -4.26
N GLN A 123 4.81 -20.57 -5.25
CA GLN A 123 4.50 -19.16 -5.41
C GLN A 123 4.22 -18.88 -6.88
N SER A 124 3.38 -17.89 -7.15
CA SER A 124 3.20 -17.35 -8.48
C SER A 124 3.69 -15.90 -8.54
N SER A 125 4.04 -15.43 -9.73
CA SER A 125 4.38 -14.02 -9.96
C SER A 125 3.99 -13.54 -11.34
N ILE A 126 3.75 -12.24 -11.47
CA ILE A 126 3.62 -11.55 -12.75
C ILE A 126 4.55 -10.34 -12.77
N HIS A 127 5.25 -10.17 -13.89
CA HIS A 127 6.15 -9.05 -14.12
C HIS A 127 5.52 -8.11 -15.13
N PHE A 128 5.58 -6.81 -14.87
CA PHE A 128 5.15 -5.80 -15.83
C PHE A 128 5.97 -4.52 -15.71
N THR A 129 5.78 -3.61 -16.65
CA THR A 129 6.46 -2.30 -16.67
C THR A 129 5.43 -1.17 -16.62
N ILE A 130 5.70 -0.18 -15.76
CA ILE A 130 4.99 1.10 -15.74
C ILE A 130 5.91 2.23 -16.18
N THR A 131 5.35 3.27 -16.79
CA THR A 131 6.08 4.49 -17.16
C THR A 131 5.30 5.74 -16.75
N ASP A 132 6.01 6.81 -16.41
CA ASP A 132 5.46 8.16 -16.28
C ASP A 132 5.73 9.03 -17.52
N MET A 133 6.03 8.37 -18.66
CA MET A 133 6.47 8.94 -19.95
C MET A 133 7.92 9.42 -19.99
N HIS A 134 8.62 9.47 -18.86
CA HIS A 134 10.03 9.85 -18.78
C HIS A 134 10.90 8.68 -18.33
N ASP A 135 10.50 8.06 -17.23
CA ASP A 135 11.16 6.93 -16.62
C ASP A 135 10.28 5.69 -16.69
N SER A 136 10.87 4.53 -16.43
CA SER A 136 10.17 3.25 -16.42
C SER A 136 10.64 2.39 -15.27
N ALA A 137 9.70 1.66 -14.67
CA ALA A 137 9.98 0.77 -13.56
C ALA A 137 9.40 -0.62 -13.84
N GLN A 138 10.20 -1.65 -13.56
CA GLN A 138 9.69 -3.01 -13.53
C GLN A 138 8.98 -3.25 -12.20
N VAL A 139 7.81 -3.86 -12.27
CA VAL A 139 6.97 -4.22 -11.13
C VAL A 139 6.82 -5.74 -11.08
N VAL A 140 6.87 -6.30 -9.87
CA VAL A 140 6.58 -7.72 -9.61
C VAL A 140 5.49 -7.85 -8.56
N LEU A 141 4.43 -8.58 -8.90
CA LEU A 141 3.39 -9.02 -7.97
C LEU A 141 3.52 -10.52 -7.73
N HIS A 142 3.08 -10.97 -6.57
CA HIS A 142 3.12 -12.37 -6.17
C HIS A 142 1.74 -12.91 -5.81
N ASN A 143 1.54 -14.22 -6.01
CA ASN A 143 0.39 -14.98 -5.54
C ASN A 143 -0.95 -14.36 -5.95
N ASP A 144 -1.92 -14.27 -5.04
CA ASP A 144 -3.27 -13.76 -5.29
C ASP A 144 -3.26 -12.40 -5.98
N LEU A 145 -2.33 -11.51 -5.60
CA LEU A 145 -2.21 -10.19 -6.23
C LEU A 145 -1.80 -10.30 -7.70
N ALA A 146 -0.94 -11.26 -8.06
CA ALA A 146 -0.58 -11.51 -9.45
C ALA A 146 -1.79 -12.02 -10.27
N HIS A 147 -2.59 -12.92 -9.69
CA HIS A 147 -3.77 -13.46 -10.36
C HIS A 147 -4.87 -12.39 -10.51
N THR A 148 -5.19 -11.65 -9.46
CA THR A 148 -6.18 -10.56 -9.49
C THR A 148 -5.80 -9.50 -10.52
N PHE A 149 -4.55 -9.04 -10.51
CA PHE A 149 -4.06 -8.07 -11.49
C PHE A 149 -4.15 -8.59 -12.93
N HIS A 150 -3.78 -9.86 -13.16
CA HIS A 150 -3.89 -10.48 -14.48
C HIS A 150 -5.32 -10.52 -14.99
N THR A 151 -6.27 -10.93 -14.14
CA THR A 151 -7.71 -10.93 -14.46
C THR A 151 -8.22 -9.53 -14.75
N GLU A 152 -7.86 -8.53 -13.94
CA GLU A 152 -8.29 -7.14 -14.15
C GLU A 152 -7.78 -6.57 -15.48
N ILE A 153 -6.53 -6.84 -15.86
CA ILE A 153 -5.99 -6.40 -17.15
C ILE A 153 -6.68 -7.10 -18.32
N GLN A 154 -6.95 -8.40 -18.21
CA GLN A 154 -7.68 -9.13 -19.25
C GLN A 154 -9.09 -8.58 -19.47
N ASN A 155 -9.72 -8.11 -18.39
CA ASN A 155 -11.06 -7.49 -18.42
C ASN A 155 -11.02 -5.99 -18.72
N ALA A 156 -9.84 -5.39 -18.90
CA ALA A 156 -9.71 -3.97 -19.19
C ALA A 156 -10.16 -3.68 -20.62
N VAL A 157 -11.22 -2.89 -20.73
CA VAL A 157 -11.79 -2.48 -22.03
C VAL A 157 -11.30 -1.12 -22.52
N ARG A 158 -10.50 -0.40 -21.71
CA ARG A 158 -10.04 0.96 -22.01
C ARG A 158 -8.53 1.09 -21.83
N HIS A 159 -7.92 1.87 -22.72
CA HIS A 159 -6.49 2.14 -22.76
C HIS A 159 -6.22 3.64 -22.90
N PRO A 160 -5.09 4.15 -22.35
CA PRO A 160 -4.07 3.42 -21.61
C PRO A 160 -4.54 2.97 -20.23
N ILE A 161 -3.95 1.89 -19.70
CA ILE A 161 -4.22 1.42 -18.33
C ILE A 161 -3.30 2.18 -17.39
N ILE A 162 -3.88 2.93 -16.44
CA ILE A 162 -3.15 3.57 -15.36
C ILE A 162 -3.09 2.60 -14.18
N VAL A 163 -1.90 2.40 -13.64
CA VAL A 163 -1.63 1.54 -12.49
C VAL A 163 -1.21 2.44 -11.35
N ILE A 164 -1.97 2.40 -10.27
CA ILE A 164 -1.58 2.94 -8.97
C ILE A 164 -1.15 1.77 -8.10
N ILE A 165 0.00 1.92 -7.46
CA ILE A 165 0.58 0.96 -6.54
C ILE A 165 0.86 1.68 -5.23
N ALA A 166 0.13 1.34 -4.18
CA ALA A 166 0.36 1.89 -2.85
C ALA A 166 1.28 0.98 -2.00
N SER A 167 2.00 1.59 -1.05
CA SER A 167 2.79 0.93 -0.01
C SER A 167 3.76 -0.12 -0.56
N CYS A 168 4.40 0.17 -1.70
CA CYS A 168 5.34 -0.74 -2.32
C CYS A 168 6.76 -0.55 -1.81
N ARG A 169 7.55 -1.63 -1.96
CA ARG A 169 8.97 -1.63 -1.64
C ARG A 169 9.79 -1.59 -2.92
N VAL A 170 10.81 -0.76 -2.95
CA VAL A 170 11.75 -0.70 -4.07
C VAL A 170 12.98 -1.56 -3.77
N HIS A 171 13.41 -2.33 -4.76
CA HIS A 171 14.61 -3.15 -4.70
C HIS A 171 15.49 -2.92 -5.92
N LEU A 172 16.80 -2.94 -5.70
CA LEU A 172 17.76 -3.02 -6.80
C LEU A 172 18.04 -4.50 -7.09
N ASP A 173 17.69 -4.97 -8.28
CA ASP A 173 17.97 -6.35 -8.73
C ASP A 173 18.88 -6.30 -9.97
N ARG A 174 20.09 -6.87 -9.85
CA ARG A 174 21.09 -6.94 -10.93
C ARG A 174 21.37 -5.60 -11.66
N GLY A 175 21.31 -4.48 -10.93
CA GLY A 175 21.56 -3.14 -11.47
C GLY A 175 20.34 -2.47 -12.14
N SER A 176 19.17 -3.12 -12.14
CA SER A 176 17.90 -2.54 -12.57
C SER A 176 16.98 -2.30 -11.38
N LEU A 177 16.28 -1.17 -11.37
CA LEU A 177 15.27 -0.86 -10.35
C LEU A 177 14.05 -1.73 -10.56
N THR A 178 13.77 -2.58 -9.56
CA THR A 178 12.60 -3.45 -9.53
C THR A 178 11.75 -3.06 -8.32
N THR A 179 10.53 -2.62 -8.57
CA THR A 179 9.54 -2.43 -7.51
C THR A 179 8.90 -3.78 -7.20
N ARG A 180 8.85 -4.14 -5.92
CA ARG A 180 8.22 -5.37 -5.44
C ARG A 180 7.16 -5.02 -4.41
N LEU A 181 5.98 -5.57 -4.60
CA LEU A 181 4.94 -5.48 -3.58
C LEU A 181 5.18 -6.57 -2.53
N PHE A 182 5.58 -6.14 -1.33
CA PHE A 182 5.46 -6.95 -0.12
C PHE A 182 4.14 -6.58 0.52
N SER A 183 3.19 -7.51 0.47
CA SER A 183 1.89 -7.52 1.15
C SER A 183 1.74 -6.46 2.25
N CYS A 184 1.17 -5.31 1.91
CA CYS A 184 0.42 -4.47 2.84
C CYS A 184 -0.57 -3.61 2.05
N LEU A 185 -1.84 -3.81 2.40
CA LEU A 185 -3.07 -3.11 2.03
C LEU A 185 -3.27 -2.71 0.56
N TYR A 186 -4.28 -3.38 -0.01
CA TYR A 186 -4.96 -3.10 -1.26
C TYR A 186 -5.08 -1.61 -1.55
N THR A 187 -4.52 -1.17 -2.67
CA THR A 187 -5.28 -0.40 -3.67
C THR A 187 -4.58 -0.55 -5.02
N PHE A 188 -5.09 -1.45 -5.86
CA PHE A 188 -4.87 -1.38 -7.30
C PHE A 188 -6.05 -0.60 -7.88
N ALA A 189 -5.85 0.68 -8.17
CA ALA A 189 -6.85 1.46 -8.88
C ALA A 189 -6.52 1.47 -10.36
N MET A 190 -7.27 0.68 -11.14
CA MET A 190 -7.32 0.84 -12.58
C MET A 190 -8.30 1.98 -12.89
N LEU A 191 -7.80 3.18 -13.14
CA LEU A 191 -8.65 4.29 -13.59
C LEU A 191 -9.10 4.02 -15.03
N LYS A 192 -10.34 3.52 -15.16
CA LYS A 192 -11.04 3.36 -16.44
C LYS A 192 -11.72 4.70 -16.79
N TYR A 193 -11.00 5.63 -17.43
CA TYR A 193 -11.61 6.86 -17.97
C TYR A 193 -12.48 6.60 -19.17
#